data_AF-A0A521XCE4-F1
#
_entry.id   AF-A0A521XCE4-F1
#
_cell.length_a   1.000
_cell.length_b   1.000
_cell.length_c   1.000
_cell.angle_alpha   90.00
_cell.angle_beta   90.00
_cell.angle_gamma   90.00
#
_symmetry.space_group_name_H-M   'P 1'
#
loop_
_entity.id
_entity.type
_entity.pdbx_description
1 polymer ?
#
loop_
_entity_poly.entity_id
_entity_poly.type
_entity_poly.pdbx_seq_one_letter_code
_entity_poly.pdbx_strand_id
1 'polypeptide(L)' 'MLKVGWFSTGRGEGSQKLLRATVDAIHEGRLAAEIAFVFSNREPGQFEA' A
#
# COMPACT_ATOMS: atom_id res chain seq x y z
N MET A 1 4.72 0.82 -17.93
CA MET A 1 4.74 0.88 -16.46
C MET A 1 3.68 -0.09 -15.95
N LEU A 2 4.04 -0.97 -15.02
CA LEU A 2 3.08 -1.95 -14.47
C LEU A 2 2.05 -1.20 -13.59
N LYS A 3 0.76 -1.42 -13.82
CA LYS A 3 -0.29 -0.87 -12.96
C LYS A 3 -0.66 -1.89 -11.88
N VAL A 4 -0.57 -1.48 -10.63
CA VAL A 4 -0.82 -2.31 -9.45
C VAL A 4 -2.05 -1.79 -8.71
N GLY A 5 -2.96 -2.70 -8.38
CA GLY A 5 -4.02 -2.46 -7.41
C GLY A 5 -3.61 -3.04 -6.06
N TRP A 6 -3.75 -2.26 -4.98
CA TRP A 6 -3.36 -2.70 -3.64
C TRP A 6 -4.58 -3.00 -2.78
N PHE A 7 -4.65 -4.20 -2.19
CA PHE A 7 -5.71 -4.59 -1.25
C PHE A 7 -5.10 -4.82 0.13
N SER A 8 -5.65 -4.19 1.16
CA SER A 8 -5.17 -4.33 2.53
C SER A 8 -6.32 -4.34 3.52
N THR A 9 -6.14 -5.04 4.64
CA THR A 9 -7.04 -4.95 5.79
C THR A 9 -6.58 -3.93 6.84
N GLY A 10 -5.46 -3.23 6.61
CA GLY A 10 -4.98 -2.14 7.46
C GLY A 10 -4.52 -2.51 8.88
N ARG A 11 -4.49 -3.80 9.24
CA ARG A 11 -4.23 -4.26 10.62
C ARG A 11 -2.74 -4.52 10.94
N GLY A 12 -1.98 -4.98 9.95
CA GLY A 12 -0.63 -5.50 10.16
C GLY A 12 0.46 -4.48 9.88
N GLU A 13 1.36 -4.27 10.85
CA GLU A 13 2.58 -3.46 10.68
C GLU A 13 3.41 -3.95 9.47
N GLY A 14 3.47 -5.26 9.25
CA GLY A 14 4.14 -5.84 8.07
C GLY A 14 3.52 -5.42 6.74
N SER A 15 2.19 -5.44 6.64
CA SER A 15 1.48 -5.01 5.42
C SER A 15 1.66 -3.51 5.16
N GLN A 16 1.66 -2.69 6.22
CA GLN A 16 1.96 -1.26 6.13
C GLN A 16 3.39 -1.01 5.64
N LYS A 17 4.38 -1.70 6.23
CA LYS A 17 5.79 -1.59 5.84
C LYS A 17 5.99 -2.00 4.37
N LEU A 18 5.31 -3.04 3.91
CA LEU A 18 5.39 -3.49 2.52
C LEU A 18 4.82 -2.46 1.54
N LEU A 19 3.65 -1.88 1.85
CA LEU A 19 3.09 -0.79 1.05
C LEU A 19 4.06 0.39 0.99
N ARG A 20 4.64 0.78 2.13
CA ARG A 20 5.60 1.88 2.20
C ARG A 20 6.84 1.63 1.36
N ALA A 21 7.47 0.47 1.53
CA ALA A 21 8.65 0.09 0.76
C ALA A 21 8.38 0.02 -0.75
N THR A 22 7.18 -0.40 -1.15
CA THR A 22 6.74 -0.43 -2.55
C THR A 22 6.62 0.99 -3.12
N VAL A 23 5.96 1.89 -2.39
CA VAL A 23 5.83 3.31 -2.78
C VAL A 23 7.19 3.98 -2.89
N ASP A 24 8.06 3.78 -1.89
CA ASP A 24 9.41 4.37 -1.89
C ASP A 24 10.23 3.84 -3.08
N ALA A 25 10.13 2.54 -3.40
CA ALA A 25 10.78 1.97 -4.58
C ALA A 25 10.28 2.54 -5.92
N ILE A 26 8.98 2.85 -6.02
CA ILE A 26 8.40 3.49 -7.20
C ILE A 26 8.92 4.93 -7.32
N HIS A 27 8.87 5.71 -6.24
CA HIS A 27 9.33 7.10 -6.23
C HIS A 27 10.82 7.23 -6.54
N GLU A 28 11.65 6.31 -6.07
CA GLU A 28 13.09 6.28 -6.35
C GLU A 28 13.42 5.73 -7.75
N GLY A 29 12.42 5.30 -8.53
CA GLY A 29 12.63 4.71 -9.86
C GLY A 29 13.23 3.30 -9.85
N ARG A 30 13.38 2.68 -8.68
CA ARG A 30 13.84 1.28 -8.52
C ARG A 30 12.78 0.27 -8.95
N LEU A 31 11.52 0.67 -8.97
CA LEU A 31 10.39 -0.14 -9.41
C LEU A 31 9.60 0.59 -10.50
N ALA A 32 9.60 0.07 -11.72
CA ALA A 32 8.87 0.63 -12.87
C ALA A 32 7.36 0.30 -12.83
N ALA A 33 6.69 0.73 -11.77
CA ALA A 33 5.27 0.49 -11.52
C ALA A 33 4.55 1.74 -11.02
N GLU A 34 3.22 1.69 -11.01
CA GLU A 34 2.31 2.70 -10.49
C GLU A 34 1.24 2.00 -9.65
N ILE A 35 0.97 2.52 -8.43
CA ILE A 35 -0.19 2.10 -7.66
C ILE A 35 -1.39 2.88 -8.16
N ALA A 36 -2.23 2.22 -8.95
CA ALA A 36 -3.40 2.84 -9.59
C ALA A 36 -4.55 3.07 -8.60
N PHE A 37 -4.67 2.20 -7.59
CA PHE A 37 -5.63 2.36 -6.50
C PHE A 37 -5.20 1.56 -5.27
N VAL A 38 -5.71 1.97 -4.11
CA VAL A 38 -5.62 1.24 -2.86
C VAL A 38 -7.03 1.01 -2.33
N PHE A 39 -7.37 -0.24 -2.06
CA PHE A 39 -8.58 -0.63 -1.35
C PHE A 39 -8.22 -1.05 0.09
N SER A 40 -8.90 -0.41 1.04
CA SER A 40 -8.89 -0.79 2.45
C SER A 40 -10.32 -1.10 2.86
N ASN A 41 -10.55 -2.24 3.51
CA ASN A 41 -11.86 -2.54 4.12
C ASN A 41 -12.04 -1.87 5.51
N ARG A 42 -11.16 -0.91 5.83
CA ARG A 42 -11.22 -0.09 7.05
C ARG A 42 -11.27 1.38 6.71
N GLU A 43 -12.02 2.11 7.50
CA GLU A 43 -12.05 3.57 7.49
C GLU A 43 -10.86 4.16 8.26
N PRO A 44 -10.43 5.39 7.93
CA PRO A 44 -9.46 6.13 8.73
C PRO A 44 -9.93 6.23 10.20
N GLY A 45 -9.05 5.86 11.13
CA GLY A 45 -9.38 5.88 12.56
C GLY A 45 -10.11 4.63 13.07
N GLN A 46 -10.39 3.64 12.23
CA GLN A 46 -10.98 2.37 12.64
C GLN A 46 -9.93 1.45 13.28
N PHE A 47 -9.78 1.57 14.58
CA PHE A 47 -8.97 0.68 15.41
C PHE A 47 -9.89 -0.33 16.14
N GLU A 48 -9.43 -1.57 16.30
CA GLU A 48 -10.11 -2.50 17.22
C GLU A 48 -9.84 -2.02 18.66
N ALA A 49 -10.85 -2.11 19.51
CA ALA A 49 -10.80 -1.72 20.92
C ALA A 49 -9.90 -2.65 21.75
#